data_AF-A0A150Q9Z5-F1
#
_entry.id   AF-A0A150Q9Z5-F1
#
_cell.length_a   1.000
_cell.length_b   1.000
_cell.length_c   1.000
_cell.angle_alpha   90.00
_cell.angle_beta   90.00
_cell.angle_gamma   90.00
#
_symmetry.space_group_name_H-M   'P 1'
#
loop_
_entity.id
_entity.type
_entity.pdbx_description
1 polymer ?
#
loop_
_entity_poly.entity_id
_entity_poly.type
_entity_poly.pdbx_seq_one_letter_code
_entity_poly.pdbx_strand_id
1 'polypeptide(L)'
;MTGSADAGAGPHLAGLDGTLREALERSLADRLAGGPGAELNLDNAFWGAPAPRDLGEALTRLGPTCLNVVVRIFERLRDIDPALGLSRQIMYLRNVWFGGSAGFKVVYAEPAAMRERLDERLAGAGGRRMARDTILGGIEHQRGALFGALPGSIASLLRGGEPLDADSWREVHRPDEEAVHICVGKLEPRLPELDDIHLDWKSPVVGVNEATRRCRYGFFIGVVHWTQARFGLGKPVFPLQRIDDRIAALSGRSDAAAPWAEFVARWRDARWTLAMRGGDGAQEALQWLRACEELAPAQRGDG
;
A
#
# COMPACT_ATOMS: atom_id res chain seq x y z
N MET A 1 36.28 2.96 1.46
CA MET A 1 35.32 3.25 2.54
C MET A 1 33.93 3.30 1.93
N THR A 2 33.18 2.22 2.04
CA THR A 2 31.81 2.10 1.52
C THR A 2 30.82 2.54 2.61
N GLY A 3 30.78 3.84 2.90
CA GLY A 3 29.64 4.39 3.63
C GLY A 3 28.44 4.36 2.69
N SER A 4 27.33 3.74 3.11
CA SER A 4 26.06 3.92 2.42
C SER A 4 25.78 5.42 2.32
N ALA A 5 25.30 5.90 1.16
CA ALA A 5 24.92 7.30 0.95
C ALA A 5 23.84 7.80 1.94
N ASP A 6 23.22 6.88 2.67
CA ASP A 6 22.18 7.10 3.67
C ASP A 6 22.67 7.11 5.13
N ALA A 7 23.97 7.16 5.38
CA ALA A 7 24.51 7.26 6.74
C ALA A 7 24.14 8.61 7.40
N GLY A 8 22.93 8.72 7.99
CA GLY A 8 22.55 9.82 8.88
C GLY A 8 21.15 10.41 8.71
N ALA A 9 20.38 10.00 7.70
CA ALA A 9 19.04 10.56 7.46
C ALA A 9 18.00 9.45 7.32
N GLY A 10 17.94 8.51 8.27
CA GLY A 10 16.82 7.57 8.36
C GLY A 10 15.52 8.29 8.77
N PRO A 11 14.35 7.63 8.68
CA PRO A 11 13.09 8.25 9.03
C PRO A 11 13.03 8.67 10.50
N HIS A 12 12.56 9.90 10.75
CA HIS A 12 12.27 10.39 12.10
C HIS A 12 10.99 9.75 12.63
N LEU A 13 11.12 8.67 13.41
CA LEU A 13 10.00 7.87 13.93
C LEU A 13 8.96 8.67 14.74
N ALA A 14 9.31 9.87 15.21
CA ALA A 14 8.41 10.74 15.97
C ALA A 14 7.22 11.28 15.16
N GLY A 15 7.30 11.27 13.81
CA GLY A 15 6.22 11.74 12.95
C GLY A 15 5.16 10.69 12.59
N LEU A 16 5.36 9.43 12.98
CA LEU A 16 4.43 8.34 12.65
C LEU A 16 3.26 8.28 13.63
N ASP A 17 2.06 7.99 13.10
CA ASP A 17 0.89 7.68 13.93
C ASP A 17 1.21 6.52 14.90
N GLY A 18 0.68 6.61 16.12
CA GLY A 18 0.98 5.63 17.18
C GLY A 18 0.58 4.20 16.82
N THR A 19 -0.58 4.01 16.17
CA THR A 19 -1.07 2.67 15.81
C THR A 19 -0.25 2.09 14.66
N LEU A 20 0.09 2.92 13.68
CA LEU A 20 1.01 2.53 12.60
C LEU A 20 2.39 2.16 13.15
N ARG A 21 2.95 3.02 14.00
CA ARG A 21 4.27 2.81 14.59
C ARG A 21 4.31 1.51 15.39
N GLU A 22 3.31 1.26 16.22
CA GLU A 22 3.21 0.03 17.02
C GLU A 22 3.17 -1.21 16.13
N ALA A 23 2.39 -1.19 15.04
CA ALA A 23 2.31 -2.32 14.11
C ALA A 23 3.65 -2.58 13.40
N LEU A 24 4.37 -1.53 13.01
CA LEU A 24 5.72 -1.64 12.43
C LEU A 24 6.75 -2.17 13.44
N GLU A 25 6.79 -1.61 14.65
CA GLU A 25 7.71 -2.02 15.73
C GLU A 25 7.48 -3.49 16.10
N ARG A 26 6.21 -3.88 16.27
CA ARG A 26 5.82 -5.26 16.58
C ARG A 26 6.19 -6.23 15.46
N SER A 27 5.93 -5.88 14.20
CA SER A 27 6.28 -6.73 13.05
C SER A 27 7.79 -6.96 12.94
N LEU A 28 8.58 -5.90 13.17
CA LEU A 28 10.03 -5.99 13.19
C LEU A 28 10.55 -6.84 14.35
N ALA A 29 10.06 -6.59 15.57
CA ALA A 29 10.48 -7.30 16.76
C ALA A 29 10.21 -8.81 16.62
N ASP A 30 9.03 -9.18 16.10
CA ASP A 30 8.65 -10.57 15.86
C ASP A 30 9.55 -11.23 14.79
N ARG A 31 9.83 -10.52 13.68
CA ARG A 31 10.75 -10.98 12.64
C ARG A 31 12.17 -11.24 13.19
N LEU A 32 12.68 -10.33 14.02
CA LEU A 32 14.01 -10.44 14.63
C LEU A 32 14.09 -11.55 15.68
N ALA A 33 12.99 -11.80 16.40
CA ALA A 33 12.92 -12.90 17.38
C ALA A 33 12.89 -14.28 16.71
N GLY A 34 12.59 -14.37 15.41
CA GLY A 34 12.57 -15.63 14.66
C GLY A 34 11.41 -16.55 15.03
N GLY A 35 10.28 -15.98 15.47
CA GLY A 35 9.07 -16.73 15.78
C GLY A 35 8.52 -17.50 14.56
N PRO A 36 7.78 -18.61 14.77
CA PRO A 36 7.14 -19.32 13.67
C PRO A 36 6.17 -18.42 12.89
N GLY A 37 6.31 -18.35 11.56
CA GLY A 37 5.46 -17.54 10.69
C GLY A 37 5.82 -16.05 10.65
N ALA A 38 6.83 -15.64 11.43
CA ALA A 38 7.34 -14.28 11.44
C ALA A 38 8.17 -13.96 10.20
N GLU A 39 8.55 -14.95 9.39
CA GLU A 39 9.47 -14.77 8.27
C GLU A 39 8.94 -13.83 7.18
N LEU A 40 7.64 -13.65 7.12
CA LEU A 40 6.98 -12.76 6.18
C LEU A 40 6.89 -11.32 6.69
N ASN A 41 7.10 -11.08 8.00
CA ASN A 41 6.96 -9.76 8.62
C ASN A 41 8.03 -8.80 8.10
N LEU A 42 7.59 -7.68 7.52
CA LEU A 42 8.43 -6.68 6.86
C LEU A 42 9.48 -7.28 5.91
N ASP A 43 9.16 -8.38 5.22
CA ASP A 43 10.14 -9.20 4.51
C ASP A 43 11.05 -8.39 3.56
N ASN A 44 10.49 -7.37 2.89
CA ASN A 44 11.25 -6.49 2.00
C ASN A 44 12.43 -5.78 2.70
N ALA A 45 12.33 -5.48 4.01
CA ALA A 45 13.40 -4.85 4.78
C ALA A 45 14.57 -5.80 5.09
N PHE A 46 14.36 -7.11 4.93
CA PHE A 46 15.34 -8.15 5.21
C PHE A 46 16.03 -8.67 3.94
N TRP A 47 15.65 -8.16 2.76
CA TRP A 47 16.35 -8.43 1.53
C TRP A 47 17.77 -7.84 1.58
N GLY A 48 18.78 -8.64 1.21
CA GLY A 48 20.18 -8.18 1.13
C GLY A 48 20.93 -8.12 2.47
N ALA A 49 20.97 -9.23 3.21
CA ALA A 49 21.65 -9.45 4.51
C ALA A 49 22.88 -8.55 4.82
N PRO A 50 23.14 -8.20 6.11
CA PRO A 50 22.55 -8.75 7.35
C PRO A 50 21.18 -8.13 7.72
N ALA A 51 20.48 -8.67 8.73
CA ALA A 51 19.19 -8.15 9.20
C ALA A 51 19.28 -6.68 9.69
N PRO A 52 18.23 -5.86 9.53
CA PRO A 52 18.19 -4.51 10.10
C PRO A 52 18.26 -4.56 11.63
N ARG A 53 18.98 -3.61 12.24
CA ARG A 53 19.20 -3.59 13.71
C ARG A 53 18.04 -2.96 14.48
N ASP A 54 17.36 -2.01 13.88
CA ASP A 54 16.28 -1.24 14.48
C ASP A 54 15.24 -0.83 13.43
N LEU A 55 14.14 -0.21 13.89
CA LEU A 55 13.07 0.22 13.01
C LEU A 55 13.53 1.29 12.02
N GLY A 56 14.44 2.19 12.41
CA GLY A 56 14.97 3.19 11.49
C GLY A 56 15.69 2.56 10.30
N GLU A 57 16.52 1.55 10.56
CA GLU A 57 17.21 0.79 9.51
C GLU A 57 16.23 -0.02 8.66
N ALA A 58 15.25 -0.68 9.27
CA ALA A 58 14.23 -1.44 8.54
C ALA A 58 13.43 -0.53 7.59
N LEU A 59 12.97 0.63 8.07
CA LEU A 59 12.26 1.60 7.25
C LEU A 59 13.14 2.23 6.17
N THR A 60 14.42 2.47 6.46
CA THR A 60 15.40 2.94 5.46
C THR A 60 15.49 1.94 4.30
N ARG A 61 15.53 0.64 4.61
CA ARG A 61 15.58 -0.44 3.61
C ARG A 61 14.27 -0.62 2.84
N LEU A 62 13.11 -0.44 3.49
CA LEU A 62 11.82 -0.39 2.81
C LEU A 62 11.76 0.78 1.81
N GLY A 63 12.42 1.88 2.14
CA GLY A 63 12.44 3.09 1.33
C GLY A 63 11.23 4.00 1.57
N PRO A 64 11.34 5.29 1.20
CA PRO A 64 10.31 6.28 1.45
C PRO A 64 8.99 5.96 0.72
N THR A 65 9.04 5.36 -0.48
CA THR A 65 7.84 4.99 -1.25
C THR A 65 7.01 3.94 -0.53
N CYS A 66 7.62 2.86 -0.05
CA CYS A 66 6.91 1.82 0.71
C CYS A 66 6.30 2.38 1.99
N LEU A 67 7.08 3.20 2.72
CA LEU A 67 6.56 3.86 3.92
C LEU A 67 5.35 4.74 3.61
N ASN A 68 5.42 5.53 2.53
CA ASN A 68 4.31 6.37 2.10
C ASN A 68 3.04 5.57 1.75
N VAL A 69 3.17 4.43 1.09
CA VAL A 69 2.04 3.52 0.81
C VAL A 69 1.38 3.07 2.11
N VAL A 70 2.16 2.61 3.09
CA VAL A 70 1.62 2.15 4.38
C VAL A 70 0.93 3.30 5.12
N VAL A 71 1.55 4.48 5.19
CA VAL A 71 0.96 5.67 5.83
C VAL A 71 -0.37 6.04 5.19
N ARG A 72 -0.44 6.10 3.86
CA ARG A 72 -1.67 6.42 3.12
C ARG A 72 -2.81 5.44 3.39
N ILE A 73 -2.49 4.16 3.51
CA ILE A 73 -3.48 3.14 3.88
C ILE A 73 -3.98 3.40 5.30
N PHE A 74 -3.10 3.64 6.28
CA PHE A 74 -3.51 3.93 7.65
C PHE A 74 -4.33 5.23 7.78
N GLU A 75 -4.00 6.28 7.01
CA GLU A 75 -4.79 7.50 6.91
C GLU A 75 -6.22 7.21 6.44
N ARG A 76 -6.37 6.41 5.37
CA ARG A 76 -7.69 6.01 4.86
C ARG A 76 -8.46 5.14 5.85
N LEU A 77 -7.80 4.20 6.52
CA LEU A 77 -8.43 3.38 7.56
C LEU A 77 -8.96 4.26 8.70
N ARG A 78 -8.23 5.31 9.09
CA ARG A 78 -8.69 6.29 10.08
C ARG A 78 -9.87 7.12 9.59
N ASP A 79 -9.88 7.52 8.32
CA ASP A 79 -11.02 8.22 7.71
C ASP A 79 -12.29 7.35 7.62
N ILE A 80 -12.12 6.03 7.54
CA ILE A 80 -13.19 5.02 7.53
C ILE A 80 -13.66 4.69 8.95
N ASP A 81 -12.72 4.54 9.87
CA ASP A 81 -12.94 4.19 11.27
C ASP A 81 -12.13 5.10 12.20
N PRO A 82 -12.62 6.30 12.54
CA PRO A 82 -11.92 7.25 13.40
C PRO A 82 -11.64 6.71 14.81
N ALA A 83 -12.37 5.69 15.26
CA ALA A 83 -12.12 5.01 16.54
C ALA A 83 -10.91 4.04 16.48
N LEU A 84 -10.27 3.92 15.32
CA LEU A 84 -9.10 3.08 15.04
C LEU A 84 -9.35 1.59 15.26
N GLY A 85 -10.61 1.15 15.27
CA GLY A 85 -11.00 -0.23 15.46
C GLY A 85 -10.45 -1.15 14.37
N LEU A 86 -10.49 -0.73 13.11
CA LEU A 86 -9.87 -1.44 11.99
C LEU A 86 -8.35 -1.52 12.12
N SER A 87 -7.67 -0.40 12.35
CA SER A 87 -6.21 -0.36 12.46
C SER A 87 -5.69 -1.20 13.63
N ARG A 88 -6.42 -1.27 14.75
CA ARG A 88 -6.08 -2.13 15.90
C ARG A 88 -6.20 -3.62 15.61
N GLN A 89 -6.94 -4.02 14.58
CA GLN A 89 -6.96 -5.43 14.14
C GLN A 89 -5.70 -5.80 13.35
N ILE A 90 -4.89 -4.84 12.90
CA ILE A 90 -3.65 -5.12 12.18
C ILE A 90 -2.57 -5.54 13.18
N MET A 91 -2.34 -6.85 13.29
CA MET A 91 -1.32 -7.40 14.16
C MET A 91 0.06 -7.27 13.52
N TYR A 92 0.26 -7.77 12.31
CA TYR A 92 1.56 -7.72 11.63
C TYR A 92 1.45 -7.20 10.20
N LEU A 93 2.44 -6.42 9.79
CA LEU A 93 2.69 -6.02 8.41
C LEU A 93 3.74 -6.97 7.83
N ARG A 94 3.39 -7.62 6.72
CA ARG A 94 4.23 -8.59 6.05
C ARG A 94 5.00 -7.98 4.89
N ASN A 95 4.68 -8.34 3.66
CA ASN A 95 5.31 -7.81 2.46
C ASN A 95 4.62 -6.51 2.04
N VAL A 96 5.39 -5.43 1.84
CA VAL A 96 4.92 -4.16 1.27
C VAL A 96 5.32 -4.11 -0.20
N TRP A 97 4.39 -3.76 -1.09
CA TRP A 97 4.65 -3.65 -2.51
C TRP A 97 4.11 -2.36 -3.11
N PHE A 98 4.65 -1.97 -4.26
CA PHE A 98 4.16 -0.88 -5.11
C PHE A 98 4.50 -1.17 -6.58
N GLY A 99 3.72 -0.60 -7.51
CA GLY A 99 3.87 -0.86 -8.94
C GLY A 99 2.53 -0.83 -9.67
N GLY A 100 2.06 -1.98 -10.16
CA GLY A 100 0.73 -2.11 -10.77
C GLY A 100 -0.41 -1.90 -9.78
N SER A 101 -0.22 -2.33 -8.54
CA SER A 101 -0.97 -1.97 -7.34
C SER A 101 0.02 -1.60 -6.23
N ALA A 102 -0.44 -1.09 -5.09
CA ALA A 102 0.40 -0.94 -3.91
C ALA A 102 -0.36 -1.27 -2.64
N GLY A 103 0.31 -1.91 -1.70
CA GLY A 103 -0.31 -2.36 -0.47
C GLY A 103 0.64 -3.15 0.38
N PHE A 104 0.07 -3.87 1.34
CA PHE A 104 0.81 -4.83 2.13
C PHE A 104 -0.01 -6.05 2.50
N LYS A 105 0.70 -7.17 2.68
CA LYS A 105 0.14 -8.38 3.27
C LYS A 105 0.06 -8.17 4.78
N VAL A 106 -0.96 -8.73 5.40
CA VAL A 106 -1.28 -8.43 6.79
C VAL A 106 -1.62 -9.68 7.58
N VAL A 107 -1.43 -9.63 8.89
CA VAL A 107 -2.02 -10.58 9.84
C VAL A 107 -3.02 -9.82 10.68
N TYR A 108 -4.27 -10.27 10.67
CA TYR A 108 -5.29 -9.73 11.58
C TYR A 108 -5.23 -10.42 12.94
N ALA A 109 -5.38 -9.67 14.02
CA ALA A 109 -5.46 -10.19 15.38
C ALA A 109 -6.69 -11.11 15.53
N GLU A 110 -7.86 -10.62 15.14
CA GLU A 110 -9.10 -11.39 15.11
C GLU A 110 -9.79 -11.19 13.74
N PRO A 111 -9.56 -12.08 12.76
CA PRO A 111 -10.14 -11.94 11.42
C PRO A 111 -11.68 -11.85 11.43
N ALA A 112 -12.35 -12.58 12.33
CA ALA A 112 -13.80 -12.48 12.46
C ALA A 112 -14.25 -11.07 12.90
N ALA A 113 -13.61 -10.52 13.93
CA ALA A 113 -13.86 -9.16 14.39
C ALA A 113 -13.53 -8.10 13.33
N MET A 114 -12.48 -8.32 12.52
CA MET A 114 -12.17 -7.46 11.38
C MET A 114 -13.34 -7.44 10.38
N ARG A 115 -13.89 -8.60 10.00
CA ARG A 115 -15.02 -8.69 9.07
C ARG A 115 -16.27 -8.01 9.62
N GLU A 116 -16.62 -8.26 10.87
CA GLU A 116 -17.77 -7.61 11.53
C GLU A 116 -17.64 -6.09 11.51
N ARG A 117 -16.46 -5.57 11.89
CA ARG A 117 -16.18 -4.12 11.86
C ARG A 117 -16.32 -3.56 10.45
N LEU A 118 -15.76 -4.24 9.44
CA LEU A 118 -15.83 -3.82 8.03
C LEU A 118 -17.28 -3.77 7.53
N ASP A 119 -18.12 -4.74 7.88
CA ASP A 119 -19.53 -4.76 7.50
C ASP A 119 -20.31 -3.58 8.13
N GLU A 120 -19.94 -3.13 9.33
CA GLU A 120 -20.54 -1.95 9.97
C GLU A 120 -20.14 -0.61 9.30
N ARG A 121 -18.99 -0.56 8.61
CA ARG A 121 -18.43 0.70 8.06
C ARG A 121 -19.22 1.27 6.88
N LEU A 122 -20.21 0.53 6.36
CA LEU A 122 -21.14 1.07 5.36
C LEU A 122 -22.12 2.08 5.98
N ALA A 123 -22.49 1.89 7.25
CA ALA A 123 -23.53 2.66 7.93
C ALA A 123 -23.03 3.94 8.63
N GLY A 124 -21.72 4.21 8.59
CA GLY A 124 -21.09 5.35 9.27
C GLY A 124 -21.59 6.72 8.77
N ALA A 125 -21.79 7.66 9.71
CA ALA A 125 -22.44 8.94 9.46
C ALA A 125 -21.51 10.09 9.00
N GLY A 126 -20.22 9.85 8.77
CA GLY A 126 -19.31 10.89 8.32
C GLY A 126 -17.91 10.38 8.05
N GLY A 127 -17.55 10.21 6.78
CA GLY A 127 -16.23 9.74 6.36
C GLY A 127 -16.26 8.93 5.08
N ARG A 128 -15.10 8.39 4.72
CA ARG A 128 -15.00 7.32 3.72
C ARG A 128 -15.78 6.11 4.24
N ARG A 129 -16.50 5.41 3.38
CA ARG A 129 -17.30 4.24 3.75
C ARG A 129 -16.72 3.01 3.11
N MET A 130 -16.99 1.84 3.69
CA MET A 130 -16.68 0.58 3.05
C MET A 130 -17.94 -0.20 2.74
N ALA A 131 -17.94 -0.90 1.62
CA ALA A 131 -18.96 -1.88 1.30
C ALA A 131 -18.30 -3.21 0.97
N ARG A 132 -19.00 -4.29 1.28
CA ARG A 132 -18.58 -5.64 0.90
C ARG A 132 -18.55 -5.73 -0.62
N ASP A 133 -17.53 -6.38 -1.16
CA ASP A 133 -17.34 -6.50 -2.59
C ASP A 133 -18.33 -7.52 -3.20
N THR A 134 -18.39 -7.52 -4.53
CA THR A 134 -19.02 -8.57 -5.33
C THR A 134 -18.06 -9.76 -5.49
N ILE A 135 -18.57 -10.92 -5.92
CA ILE A 135 -17.71 -12.05 -6.32
C ILE A 135 -16.63 -11.61 -7.31
N LEU A 136 -16.98 -10.75 -8.28
CA LEU A 136 -16.04 -10.31 -9.31
C LEU A 136 -14.84 -9.57 -8.73
N GLY A 137 -15.06 -8.67 -7.77
CA GLY A 137 -13.97 -7.98 -7.09
C GLY A 137 -13.17 -8.90 -6.16
N GLY A 138 -13.83 -9.88 -5.53
CA GLY A 138 -13.14 -10.90 -4.73
C GLY A 138 -12.33 -11.92 -5.55
N ILE A 139 -12.69 -12.18 -6.81
CA ILE A 139 -11.96 -13.09 -7.71
C ILE A 139 -10.54 -12.57 -7.99
N GLU A 140 -10.30 -11.26 -7.92
CA GLU A 140 -8.97 -10.66 -8.12
C GLU A 140 -7.90 -11.23 -7.18
N HIS A 141 -8.33 -11.77 -6.02
CA HIS A 141 -7.46 -12.25 -4.95
C HIS A 141 -7.64 -13.75 -4.66
N GLN A 142 -8.49 -14.45 -5.42
CA GLN A 142 -8.68 -15.89 -5.27
C GLN A 142 -7.64 -16.71 -6.03
N ARG A 143 -7.16 -17.80 -5.43
CA ARG A 143 -6.27 -18.75 -6.10
C ARG A 143 -7.05 -19.49 -7.18
N GLY A 144 -6.58 -19.44 -8.43
CA GLY A 144 -6.98 -20.38 -9.49
C GLY A 144 -8.44 -20.30 -9.99
N ALA A 145 -9.27 -19.39 -9.48
CA ALA A 145 -10.71 -19.40 -9.76
C ALA A 145 -11.09 -18.91 -11.16
N LEU A 146 -10.30 -18.04 -11.81
CA LEU A 146 -10.71 -17.50 -13.11
C LEU A 146 -10.77 -18.60 -14.19
N PHE A 147 -9.80 -19.51 -14.24
CA PHE A 147 -9.77 -20.56 -15.28
C PHE A 147 -10.52 -21.84 -14.89
N GLY A 148 -10.63 -22.16 -13.60
CA GLY A 148 -11.29 -23.37 -13.11
C GLY A 148 -12.78 -23.23 -12.75
N ALA A 149 -13.24 -22.04 -12.38
CA ALA A 149 -14.59 -21.85 -11.80
C ALA A 149 -15.62 -21.23 -12.76
N LEU A 150 -15.20 -20.66 -13.90
CA LEU A 150 -16.11 -20.01 -14.86
C LEU A 150 -17.30 -20.89 -15.30
N PRO A 151 -17.17 -22.20 -15.56
CA PRO A 151 -18.30 -23.01 -16.01
C PRO A 151 -19.37 -23.27 -14.92
N GLY A 152 -19.00 -23.24 -13.64
CA GLY A 152 -19.89 -23.60 -12.51
C GLY A 152 -20.37 -22.43 -11.65
N SER A 153 -19.69 -21.28 -11.73
CA SER A 153 -19.95 -20.13 -10.85
C SER A 153 -20.78 -19.01 -11.50
N ILE A 154 -21.08 -19.06 -12.80
CA ILE A 154 -21.88 -18.04 -13.51
C ILE A 154 -23.23 -17.79 -12.82
N ALA A 155 -23.92 -18.83 -12.35
CA ALA A 155 -25.19 -18.67 -11.66
C ALA A 155 -25.07 -18.04 -10.25
N SER A 156 -23.90 -18.16 -9.59
CA SER A 156 -23.58 -17.50 -8.32
C SER A 156 -23.10 -16.06 -8.53
N LEU A 157 -22.28 -15.85 -9.57
CA LEU A 157 -21.87 -14.54 -10.09
C LEU A 157 -23.07 -13.67 -10.45
N LEU A 158 -24.05 -14.23 -11.17
CA LEU A 158 -25.29 -13.54 -11.56
C LEU A 158 -26.26 -13.30 -10.39
N ARG A 159 -26.11 -14.01 -9.27
CA ARG A 159 -26.94 -13.85 -8.06
C ARG A 159 -26.24 -13.05 -6.94
N GLY A 160 -25.04 -12.52 -7.18
CA GLY A 160 -24.32 -11.73 -6.20
C GLY A 160 -23.88 -12.54 -4.97
N GLY A 161 -23.42 -13.77 -5.17
CA GLY A 161 -22.88 -14.61 -4.10
C GLY A 161 -21.60 -14.06 -3.45
N GLU A 162 -20.86 -14.93 -2.76
CA GLU A 162 -19.64 -14.53 -2.04
C GLU A 162 -18.39 -15.20 -2.59
N PRO A 163 -17.21 -14.56 -2.45
CA PRO A 163 -15.97 -15.21 -2.78
C PRO A 163 -15.70 -16.38 -1.80
N LEU A 164 -15.08 -17.46 -2.29
CA LEU A 164 -14.86 -18.73 -1.56
C LEU A 164 -13.77 -18.61 -0.50
N ASP A 165 -12.62 -18.01 -0.85
CA ASP A 165 -11.41 -18.08 -0.01
C ASP A 165 -11.26 -16.87 0.94
N ALA A 166 -11.71 -15.70 0.51
CA ALA A 166 -11.61 -14.45 1.26
C ALA A 166 -12.87 -13.60 1.07
N ASP A 167 -13.28 -12.88 2.11
CA ASP A 167 -14.19 -11.75 1.94
C ASP A 167 -13.38 -10.49 1.59
N SER A 168 -13.96 -9.64 0.76
CA SER A 168 -13.35 -8.37 0.32
C SER A 168 -14.28 -7.21 0.60
N TRP A 169 -13.69 -6.05 0.91
CA TRP A 169 -14.37 -4.78 1.09
C TRP A 169 -13.62 -3.68 0.37
N ARG A 170 -14.35 -2.79 -0.30
CA ARG A 170 -13.78 -1.61 -0.93
C ARG A 170 -14.36 -0.33 -0.37
N GLU A 171 -13.53 0.70 -0.41
CA GLU A 171 -13.96 2.05 -0.14
C GLU A 171 -14.97 2.53 -1.19
N VAL A 172 -16.11 3.03 -0.72
CA VAL A 172 -17.18 3.62 -1.53
C VAL A 172 -17.24 5.12 -1.25
N HIS A 173 -16.33 5.87 -1.88
CA HIS A 173 -16.33 7.32 -1.81
C HIS A 173 -16.69 7.95 -3.16
N ARG A 174 -15.70 8.10 -4.05
CA ARG A 174 -15.86 8.67 -5.39
C ARG A 174 -15.25 7.72 -6.42
N PRO A 175 -15.88 7.55 -7.59
CA PRO A 175 -15.30 6.77 -8.67
C PRO A 175 -14.00 7.44 -9.15
N ASP A 176 -13.08 6.64 -9.70
CA ASP A 176 -11.81 7.08 -10.29
C ASP A 176 -10.83 7.81 -9.35
N GLU A 177 -11.17 7.98 -8.08
CA GLU A 177 -10.22 8.34 -7.03
C GLU A 177 -9.54 7.10 -6.49
N GLU A 178 -8.39 7.29 -5.87
CA GLU A 178 -7.77 6.21 -5.12
C GLU A 178 -8.71 5.72 -4.00
N ALA A 179 -8.77 4.41 -3.79
CA ALA A 179 -9.58 3.74 -2.78
C ALA A 179 -8.78 2.66 -2.06
N VAL A 180 -9.15 2.33 -0.83
CA VAL A 180 -8.62 1.15 -0.14
C VAL A 180 -9.48 -0.09 -0.40
N HIS A 181 -8.82 -1.21 -0.68
CA HIS A 181 -9.38 -2.55 -0.79
C HIS A 181 -8.78 -3.43 0.29
N ILE A 182 -9.63 -4.15 1.01
CA ILE A 182 -9.26 -4.99 2.16
C ILE A 182 -9.76 -6.40 1.91
N CYS A 183 -8.87 -7.38 2.01
CA CYS A 183 -9.18 -8.80 1.94
C CYS A 183 -8.96 -9.47 3.30
N VAL A 184 -9.88 -10.36 3.68
CA VAL A 184 -9.80 -11.18 4.89
C VAL A 184 -10.12 -12.63 4.56
N GLY A 185 -9.17 -13.53 4.77
CA GLY A 185 -9.30 -14.97 4.53
C GLY A 185 -10.38 -15.62 5.40
N LYS A 186 -11.11 -16.58 4.82
CA LYS A 186 -12.23 -17.29 5.47
C LYS A 186 -11.82 -18.58 6.16
N LEU A 187 -10.93 -19.36 5.54
CA LEU A 187 -10.68 -20.75 5.92
C LEU A 187 -9.33 -20.90 6.62
N GLU A 188 -9.30 -21.73 7.67
CA GLU A 188 -8.07 -22.12 8.36
C GLU A 188 -7.55 -23.48 7.87
N PRO A 189 -6.23 -23.67 7.73
CA PRO A 189 -5.18 -22.65 7.90
C PRO A 189 -5.22 -21.60 6.80
N ARG A 190 -5.23 -20.32 7.17
CA ARG A 190 -5.24 -19.22 6.20
C ARG A 190 -3.92 -19.12 5.46
N LEU A 191 -4.02 -19.02 4.14
CA LEU A 191 -2.91 -18.72 3.27
C LEU A 191 -2.53 -17.22 3.38
N PRO A 192 -1.25 -16.88 3.63
CA PRO A 192 -0.80 -15.49 3.80
C PRO A 192 -1.17 -14.53 2.68
N GLU A 193 -1.33 -15.03 1.45
CA GLU A 193 -1.69 -14.23 0.29
C GLU A 193 -3.14 -13.70 0.31
N LEU A 194 -4.03 -14.29 1.13
CA LEU A 194 -5.45 -13.95 1.18
C LEU A 194 -5.76 -12.76 2.11
N ASP A 195 -4.87 -12.46 3.06
CA ASP A 195 -5.00 -11.33 3.97
C ASP A 195 -4.15 -10.16 3.46
N ASP A 196 -4.80 -9.15 2.88
CA ASP A 196 -4.11 -7.99 2.36
C ASP A 196 -4.93 -6.69 2.42
N ILE A 197 -4.20 -5.58 2.39
CA ILE A 197 -4.76 -4.24 2.29
C ILE A 197 -4.00 -3.51 1.21
N HIS A 198 -4.70 -2.94 0.24
CA HIS A 198 -4.06 -2.27 -0.89
C HIS A 198 -4.88 -1.11 -1.44
N LEU A 199 -4.21 -0.29 -2.23
CA LEU A 199 -4.75 0.88 -2.90
C LEU A 199 -5.14 0.51 -4.33
N ASP A 200 -6.40 0.77 -4.64
CA ASP A 200 -6.88 0.88 -6.01
C ASP A 200 -6.57 2.28 -6.51
N TRP A 201 -5.77 2.42 -7.57
CA TRP A 201 -5.44 3.74 -8.11
C TRP A 201 -6.65 4.49 -8.68
N LYS A 202 -7.59 3.72 -9.21
CA LYS A 202 -8.87 4.18 -9.72
C LYS A 202 -9.92 3.22 -9.23
N SER A 203 -10.70 3.65 -8.26
CA SER A 203 -11.78 2.82 -7.72
C SER A 203 -12.76 2.46 -8.83
N PRO A 204 -13.04 1.16 -9.05
CA PRO A 204 -14.04 0.71 -10.01
C PRO A 204 -15.48 0.85 -9.50
N VAL A 205 -15.64 1.25 -8.24
CA VAL A 205 -16.92 1.29 -7.54
C VAL A 205 -17.67 2.58 -7.88
N VAL A 206 -18.85 2.43 -8.49
CA VAL A 206 -19.74 3.54 -8.87
C VAL A 206 -20.91 3.73 -7.89
N GLY A 207 -20.88 3.05 -6.75
CA GLY A 207 -21.86 3.17 -5.68
C GLY A 207 -22.08 1.85 -4.93
N VAL A 208 -23.21 1.78 -4.22
CA VAL A 208 -23.65 0.59 -3.47
C VAL A 208 -24.97 0.11 -4.05
N ASN A 209 -25.14 -1.20 -4.18
CA ASN A 209 -26.43 -1.81 -4.48
C ASN A 209 -27.30 -1.78 -3.22
N GLU A 210 -28.45 -1.10 -3.27
CA GLU A 210 -29.33 -0.93 -2.11
C GLU A 210 -29.89 -2.26 -1.56
N ALA A 211 -30.19 -3.21 -2.45
CA ALA A 211 -30.77 -4.50 -2.06
C ALA A 211 -29.74 -5.43 -1.39
N THR A 212 -28.51 -5.46 -1.89
CA THR A 212 -27.47 -6.38 -1.39
C THR A 212 -26.48 -5.71 -0.44
N ARG A 213 -26.50 -4.38 -0.35
CA ARG A 213 -25.53 -3.55 0.38
C ARG A 213 -24.06 -3.77 -0.04
N ARG A 214 -23.83 -4.26 -1.25
CA ARG A 214 -22.49 -4.52 -1.82
C ARG A 214 -22.05 -3.42 -2.77
N CYS A 215 -20.76 -3.39 -3.09
CA CYS A 215 -20.20 -2.56 -4.15
C CYS A 215 -20.96 -2.75 -5.48
N ARG A 216 -21.20 -1.65 -6.18
CA ARG A 216 -21.76 -1.62 -7.54
C ARG A 216 -20.67 -1.20 -8.52
N TYR A 217 -20.50 -1.99 -9.57
CA TYR A 217 -19.52 -1.76 -10.64
C TYR A 217 -20.20 -1.23 -11.90
N GLY A 218 -19.49 -0.43 -12.69
CA GLY A 218 -19.91 -0.13 -14.06
C GLY A 218 -19.73 -1.35 -14.97
N PHE A 219 -20.59 -1.49 -15.99
CA PHE A 219 -20.71 -2.69 -16.84
C PHE A 219 -19.40 -3.18 -17.48
N PHE A 220 -18.47 -2.28 -17.82
CA PHE A 220 -17.13 -2.61 -18.34
C PHE A 220 -15.98 -2.35 -17.36
N ILE A 221 -16.27 -1.74 -16.20
CA ILE A 221 -15.26 -1.20 -15.29
C ILE A 221 -14.54 -2.33 -14.53
N GLY A 222 -15.24 -3.41 -14.16
CA GLY A 222 -14.62 -4.54 -13.45
C GLY A 222 -13.51 -5.25 -14.26
N VAL A 223 -13.76 -5.52 -15.55
CA VAL A 223 -12.75 -6.16 -16.44
C VAL A 223 -11.58 -5.22 -16.73
N VAL A 224 -11.86 -3.93 -16.90
CA VAL A 224 -10.83 -2.90 -17.07
C VAL A 224 -9.98 -2.78 -15.81
N HIS A 225 -10.58 -2.81 -14.63
CA HIS A 225 -9.85 -2.73 -13.36
C HIS A 225 -8.95 -3.94 -13.13
N TRP A 226 -9.41 -5.16 -13.43
CA TRP A 226 -8.55 -6.35 -13.41
C TRP A 226 -7.32 -6.19 -14.31
N THR A 227 -7.51 -5.62 -15.51
CA THR A 227 -6.44 -5.34 -16.47
C THR A 227 -5.50 -4.23 -15.95
N GLN A 228 -6.05 -3.18 -15.31
CA GLN A 228 -5.27 -2.14 -14.66
C GLN A 228 -4.39 -2.71 -13.54
N ALA A 229 -4.94 -3.53 -12.65
CA ALA A 229 -4.21 -4.19 -11.58
C ALA A 229 -3.12 -5.12 -12.14
N ARG A 230 -3.44 -5.90 -13.18
CA ARG A 230 -2.53 -6.91 -13.76
C ARG A 230 -1.36 -6.32 -14.55
N PHE A 231 -1.59 -5.22 -15.27
CA PHE A 231 -0.61 -4.61 -16.19
C PHE A 231 -0.13 -3.22 -15.76
N GLY A 232 -0.65 -2.69 -14.65
CA GLY A 232 -0.30 -1.36 -14.13
C GLY A 232 -0.79 -0.19 -14.97
N LEU A 233 -1.87 -0.37 -15.73
CA LEU A 233 -2.48 0.73 -16.50
C LEU A 233 -3.10 1.74 -15.53
N GLY A 234 -2.75 3.02 -15.71
CA GLY A 234 -3.25 4.10 -14.84
C GLY A 234 -2.55 4.20 -13.47
N LYS A 235 -1.46 3.46 -13.25
CA LYS A 235 -0.64 3.62 -12.03
C LYS A 235 -0.15 5.08 -11.91
N PRO A 236 -0.18 5.67 -10.70
CA PRO A 236 0.32 7.01 -10.49
C PRO A 236 1.85 7.04 -10.66
N VAL A 237 2.39 8.24 -10.81
CA VAL A 237 3.81 8.46 -10.59
C VAL A 237 4.07 8.30 -9.09
N PHE A 238 5.11 7.54 -8.73
CA PHE A 238 5.63 7.48 -7.37
C PHE A 238 6.77 8.50 -7.24
N PRO A 239 6.51 9.75 -6.82
CA PRO A 239 7.50 10.81 -6.88
C PRO A 239 8.74 10.50 -6.05
N LEU A 240 8.56 9.93 -4.85
CA LEU A 240 9.65 9.52 -3.96
C LEU A 240 10.61 8.54 -4.68
N GLN A 241 10.06 7.45 -5.26
CA GLN A 241 10.85 6.48 -6.03
C GLN A 241 11.52 7.12 -7.24
N ARG A 242 10.80 7.94 -8.01
CA ARG A 242 11.32 8.54 -9.24
C ARG A 242 12.49 9.46 -8.98
N ILE A 243 12.45 10.24 -7.89
CA ILE A 243 13.53 11.12 -7.49
C ILE A 243 14.73 10.28 -7.02
N ASP A 244 14.52 9.29 -6.15
CA ASP A 244 15.59 8.40 -5.68
C ASP A 244 16.27 7.65 -6.85
N ASP A 245 15.49 7.08 -7.79
CA ASP A 245 15.99 6.42 -9.00
C ASP A 245 16.83 7.38 -9.85
N ARG A 246 16.37 8.63 -9.99
CA ARG A 246 17.08 9.63 -10.79
C ARG A 246 18.39 10.04 -10.14
N ILE A 247 18.41 10.21 -8.82
CA ILE A 247 19.61 10.50 -8.04
C ILE A 247 20.61 9.35 -8.19
N ALA A 248 20.17 8.10 -7.98
CA ALA A 248 21.00 6.93 -8.13
C ALA A 248 21.57 6.77 -9.56
N ALA A 249 20.79 7.06 -10.59
CA ALA A 249 21.25 7.01 -11.98
C ALA A 249 22.32 8.07 -12.31
N LEU A 250 22.41 9.15 -11.51
CA LEU A 250 23.35 10.25 -11.71
C LEU A 250 24.50 10.26 -10.69
N SER A 251 24.46 9.43 -9.64
CA SER A 251 25.41 9.43 -8.51
C SER A 251 26.81 8.85 -8.81
N GLY A 252 27.08 8.46 -10.06
CA GLY A 252 28.40 7.96 -10.51
C GLY A 252 29.25 8.99 -11.26
N ARG A 253 28.81 10.26 -11.35
CA ARG A 253 29.50 11.30 -12.12
C ARG A 253 30.38 12.14 -11.19
N SER A 254 31.67 12.28 -11.52
CA SER A 254 32.70 12.89 -10.67
C SER A 254 32.48 14.36 -10.36
N ASP A 255 31.79 15.10 -11.24
CA ASP A 255 31.59 16.54 -11.14
C ASP A 255 30.10 16.87 -11.15
N ALA A 256 29.43 16.67 -10.01
CA ALA A 256 28.05 17.13 -9.86
C ALA A 256 28.00 18.66 -9.88
N ALA A 257 27.13 19.22 -10.72
CA ALA A 257 26.86 20.66 -10.70
C ALA A 257 26.39 21.07 -9.30
N ALA A 258 26.88 22.18 -8.76
CA ALA A 258 26.55 22.62 -7.40
C ALA A 258 25.03 22.66 -7.10
N PRO A 259 24.15 23.11 -8.03
CA PRO A 259 22.70 23.05 -7.82
C PRO A 259 22.15 21.63 -7.66
N TRP A 260 22.73 20.64 -8.35
CA TRP A 260 22.32 19.24 -8.23
C TRP A 260 22.73 18.66 -6.88
N ALA A 261 23.97 18.93 -6.44
CA ALA A 261 24.45 18.48 -5.13
C ALA A 261 23.61 19.08 -3.99
N GLU A 262 23.25 20.36 -4.08
CA GLU A 262 22.36 21.02 -3.11
C GLU A 262 20.96 20.38 -3.09
N PHE A 263 20.39 20.12 -4.27
CA PHE A 263 19.10 19.43 -4.39
C PHE A 263 19.13 18.05 -3.72
N VAL A 264 20.15 17.24 -4.00
CA VAL A 264 20.30 15.89 -3.44
C VAL A 264 20.40 15.96 -1.91
N ALA A 265 21.18 16.89 -1.36
CA ALA A 265 21.31 17.07 0.08
C ALA A 265 19.96 17.42 0.73
N ARG A 266 19.24 18.39 0.16
CA ARG A 266 17.91 18.80 0.65
C ARG A 266 16.86 17.69 0.52
N TRP A 267 16.91 16.93 -0.57
CA TRP A 267 16.00 15.81 -0.81
C TRP A 267 16.17 14.71 0.23
N ARG A 268 17.43 14.35 0.54
CA ARG A 268 17.76 13.32 1.54
C ARG A 268 17.10 13.61 2.89
N ASP A 269 17.07 14.87 3.28
CA ASP A 269 16.49 15.30 4.56
C ASP A 269 14.95 15.42 4.49
N ALA A 270 14.40 15.83 3.34
CA ALA A 270 12.96 16.05 3.16
C ALA A 270 12.15 14.75 2.93
N ARG A 271 12.71 13.77 2.21
CA ARG A 271 11.95 12.62 1.66
C ARG A 271 11.23 11.80 2.71
N TRP A 272 11.80 11.64 3.90
CA TRP A 272 11.17 10.86 4.97
C TRP A 272 10.01 11.60 5.62
N THR A 273 10.16 12.90 5.84
CA THR A 273 9.08 13.76 6.32
C THR A 273 7.91 13.77 5.33
N LEU A 274 8.21 13.82 4.02
CA LEU A 274 7.21 13.68 2.97
C LEU A 274 6.55 12.29 3.00
N ALA A 275 7.32 11.22 3.09
CA ALA A 275 6.78 9.87 3.13
C ALA A 275 5.78 9.68 4.30
N MET A 276 6.11 10.21 5.49
CA MET A 276 5.29 10.12 6.70
C MET A 276 4.03 10.99 6.68
N ARG A 277 3.90 11.93 5.73
CA ARG A 277 2.70 12.76 5.52
C ARG A 277 1.72 12.16 4.51
N GLY A 278 1.90 10.88 4.17
CA GLY A 278 0.96 10.12 3.37
C GLY A 278 0.56 10.80 2.06
N GLY A 279 -0.74 11.02 1.85
CA GLY A 279 -1.27 11.61 0.62
C GLY A 279 -0.74 13.02 0.35
N ASP A 280 -0.71 13.87 1.38
CA ASP A 280 -0.23 15.26 1.26
C ASP A 280 1.26 15.32 0.94
N GLY A 281 2.04 14.44 1.57
CA GLY A 281 3.48 14.34 1.30
C GLY A 281 3.78 13.83 -0.11
N ALA A 282 2.99 12.90 -0.64
CA ALA A 282 3.10 12.45 -2.02
C ALA A 282 2.78 13.58 -3.01
N GLN A 283 1.76 14.39 -2.72
CA GLN A 283 1.38 15.53 -3.55
C GLN A 283 2.47 16.61 -3.56
N GLU A 284 3.06 16.92 -2.40
CA GLU A 284 4.17 17.86 -2.31
C GLU A 284 5.43 17.33 -3.01
N ALA A 285 5.70 16.03 -2.92
CA ALA A 285 6.83 15.40 -3.60
C ALA A 285 6.75 15.51 -5.15
N LEU A 286 5.57 15.75 -5.74
CA LEU A 286 5.48 16.06 -7.17
C LEU A 286 6.17 17.38 -7.54
N GLN A 287 6.21 18.36 -6.63
CA GLN A 287 6.94 19.61 -6.86
C GLN A 287 8.45 19.37 -6.81
N TRP A 288 8.91 18.54 -5.87
CA TRP A 288 10.29 18.08 -5.80
C TRP A 288 10.71 17.31 -7.06
N LEU A 289 9.80 16.49 -7.60
CA LEU A 289 10.06 15.76 -8.83
C LEU A 289 10.26 16.71 -10.02
N ARG A 290 9.43 17.77 -10.14
CA ARG A 290 9.63 18.79 -11.18
C ARG A 290 10.99 19.47 -11.07
N ALA A 291 11.37 19.89 -9.86
CA ALA A 291 12.69 20.49 -9.62
C ALA A 291 13.83 19.51 -9.96
N CYS A 292 13.68 18.23 -9.62
CA CYS A 292 14.63 17.18 -10.00
C CYS A 292 14.76 17.04 -11.52
N GLU A 293 13.63 17.06 -12.25
CA GLU A 293 13.59 16.94 -13.70
C GLU A 293 14.18 18.16 -14.42
N GLU A 294 14.04 19.36 -13.85
CA GLU A 294 14.64 20.59 -14.36
C GLU A 294 16.17 20.63 -14.18
N LEU A 295 16.67 20.11 -13.06
CA LEU A 295 18.11 20.12 -12.76
C LEU A 295 18.87 18.96 -13.44
N ALA A 296 18.19 17.85 -13.74
CA ALA A 296 18.83 16.65 -14.29
C ALA A 296 19.54 16.85 -15.65
N PRO A 297 19.05 17.64 -16.63
CA PRO A 297 19.74 17.88 -17.90
C PRO A 297 21.09 18.57 -17.75
N ALA A 298 21.18 19.57 -16.86
CA ALA A 298 22.45 20.25 -16.55
C ALA A 298 23.48 19.28 -15.94
N GLN A 299 23.01 18.28 -15.17
CA GLN A 299 23.84 17.21 -14.64
C GLN A 299 24.21 16.14 -15.69
N ARG A 300 23.48 16.05 -16.81
CA ARG A 300 23.77 15.14 -17.91
C ARG A 300 24.86 15.64 -18.85
N GLY A 301 25.04 16.98 -18.93
CA GLY A 301 25.89 17.63 -19.92
C GLY A 301 25.16 17.96 -21.22
N ASP A 302 23.83 17.97 -21.22
CA ASP A 302 22.98 18.23 -22.42
C ASP A 302 22.67 19.74 -22.59
N GLY A 303 23.54 20.63 -22.12
CA GLY A 303 23.38 22.09 -22.15
C GLY A 303 24.24 22.78 -23.21
#